data_AF-A0A0U2NAW8-F1
#
_entry.id   AF-A0A0U2NAW8-F1
#
_cell.length_a   1.000
_cell.length_b   1.000
_cell.length_c   1.000
_cell.angle_alpha   90.00
_cell.angle_beta   90.00
_cell.angle_gamma   90.00
#
_symmetry.space_group_name_H-M   'P 1'
#
loop_
_entity.id
_entity.type
_entity.pdbx_description
1 polymer ?
#
loop_
_entity_poly.entity_id
_entity_poly.type
_entity_poly.pdbx_seq_one_letter_code
_entity_poly.pdbx_strand_id
1 'polypeptide(L)'
;MIGVKTSIFDYMYEKYMETTRLMSKMNYIPAIASGEIALLLILYSGGMGLAIYNLPLEGPLLIMHLYGAILVAVLSLGLLAAAVNYRDKGAILISFLNVLSILFAAFEGSFYFGGIVDVSYLMQMGMGFVFAVITASGCLIYAIKRGE
;
A
#
# COMPACT_ATOMS: atom_id res chain seq x y z
N MET A 1 -23.66 -43.30 -24.25
CA MET A 1 -23.05 -42.02 -23.82
C MET A 1 -24.18 -41.11 -23.37
N ILE A 2 -24.43 -41.04 -22.07
CA ILE A 2 -25.53 -40.24 -21.51
C ILE A 2 -24.97 -38.84 -21.27
N GLY A 3 -25.42 -37.88 -22.09
CA GLY A 3 -25.12 -36.47 -21.91
C GLY A 3 -25.76 -35.98 -20.62
N VAL A 4 -24.92 -35.69 -19.63
CA VAL A 4 -25.35 -35.04 -18.39
C VAL A 4 -25.79 -33.63 -18.79
N LYS A 5 -27.10 -33.36 -18.71
CA LYS A 5 -27.63 -32.01 -18.72
C LYS A 5 -27.11 -31.32 -17.46
N THR A 6 -26.02 -30.58 -17.57
CA THR A 6 -25.55 -29.66 -16.53
C THR A 6 -26.70 -28.70 -16.24
N SER A 7 -27.20 -28.69 -15.00
CA SER A 7 -28.28 -27.78 -14.64
C SER A 7 -27.76 -26.34 -14.67
N ILE A 8 -28.65 -25.35 -14.87
CA ILE A 8 -28.29 -23.93 -14.76
C ILE A 8 -27.63 -23.63 -13.41
N PHE A 9 -28.04 -24.35 -12.35
CA PHE A 9 -27.43 -24.23 -11.03
C PHE A 9 -25.99 -24.73 -10.99
N ASP A 10 -25.66 -25.82 -11.70
CA ASP A 10 -24.29 -26.31 -11.80
C ASP A 10 -23.39 -25.33 -12.56
N TYR A 11 -23.91 -24.75 -13.66
CA TYR A 11 -23.18 -23.72 -14.41
C TYR A 11 -22.95 -22.46 -13.59
N MET A 12 -23.97 -21.98 -12.86
CA MET A 12 -23.82 -20.82 -11.99
C MET A 12 -22.88 -21.09 -10.81
N TYR A 13 -22.94 -22.28 -10.22
CA TYR A 13 -22.05 -22.69 -9.14
C TYR A 13 -20.61 -22.78 -9.62
N GLU A 14 -20.38 -23.35 -10.80
CA GLU A 14 -19.06 -23.42 -11.43
C GLU A 14 -18.54 -22.01 -11.75
N LYS A 15 -19.38 -21.10 -12.27
CA LYS A 15 -19.03 -19.69 -12.51
C LYS A 15 -18.73 -18.94 -11.21
N TYR A 16 -19.51 -19.18 -10.16
CA TYR A 16 -19.30 -18.59 -8.84
C TYR A 16 -17.99 -19.09 -8.22
N MET A 17 -17.73 -20.39 -8.29
CA MET A 17 -16.49 -20.99 -7.79
C MET A 17 -15.28 -20.55 -8.62
N GLU A 18 -15.41 -20.40 -9.94
CA GLU A 18 -14.39 -19.84 -10.83
C GLU A 18 -14.07 -18.40 -10.45
N THR A 19 -15.10 -17.55 -10.28
CA THR A 19 -14.96 -16.15 -9.89
C THR A 19 -14.38 -16.02 -8.48
N THR A 20 -14.85 -16.83 -7.54
CA THR A 20 -14.36 -16.86 -6.15
C THR A 20 -12.92 -17.34 -6.10
N ARG A 21 -12.55 -18.32 -6.94
CA ARG A 21 -11.18 -18.83 -7.03
C ARG A 21 -10.24 -17.82 -7.67
N LEU A 22 -10.70 -17.06 -8.68
CA LEU A 22 -9.98 -15.93 -9.27
C LEU A 22 -9.79 -14.80 -8.24
N MET A 23 -10.86 -14.40 -7.52
CA MET A 23 -10.77 -13.45 -6.41
C MET A 23 -9.86 -13.95 -5.28
N SER A 24 -9.87 -15.24 -4.94
CA SER A 24 -9.12 -15.78 -3.79
C SER A 24 -7.61 -15.76 -3.97
N LYS A 25 -7.08 -15.69 -5.20
CA LYS A 25 -5.65 -15.92 -5.42
C LYS A 25 -4.73 -14.77 -5.02
N MET A 26 -5.24 -13.56 -4.78
CA MET A 26 -4.49 -12.44 -4.19
C MET A 26 -5.40 -11.46 -3.40
N ASN A 27 -6.59 -11.88 -2.96
CA ASN A 27 -7.73 -11.00 -2.59
C ASN A 27 -7.41 -9.86 -1.62
N TYR A 28 -6.45 -10.07 -0.71
CA TYR A 28 -6.09 -9.09 0.32
C TYR A 28 -5.08 -8.03 -0.18
N ILE A 29 -4.30 -8.31 -1.22
CA ILE A 29 -3.28 -7.37 -1.74
C ILE A 29 -3.93 -6.10 -2.30
N PRO A 30 -4.98 -6.17 -3.16
CA PRO A 30 -5.69 -4.98 -3.61
C PRO A 30 -6.29 -4.15 -2.47
N ALA A 31 -6.88 -4.82 -1.47
CA ALA A 31 -7.48 -4.15 -0.32
C ALA A 31 -6.42 -3.43 0.54
N ILE A 32 -5.30 -4.11 0.86
CA ILE A 32 -4.21 -3.52 1.63
C ILE A 32 -3.55 -2.38 0.85
N ALA A 33 -3.27 -2.57 -0.45
CA ALA A 33 -2.63 -1.57 -1.29
C ALA A 33 -3.50 -0.32 -1.48
N SER A 34 -4.81 -0.47 -1.68
CA SER A 34 -5.73 0.66 -1.77
C SER A 34 -5.85 1.42 -0.46
N GLY A 35 -5.91 0.72 0.67
CA GLY A 35 -5.88 1.34 2.00
C GLY A 35 -4.58 2.11 2.25
N GLU A 36 -3.45 1.55 1.83
CA GLU A 36 -2.14 2.18 1.96
C GLU A 36 -2.03 3.44 1.09
N ILE A 37 -2.49 3.41 -0.17
CA ILE A 37 -2.53 4.58 -1.06
C ILE A 37 -3.40 5.69 -0.45
N ALA A 38 -4.58 5.34 0.08
CA ALA A 38 -5.46 6.32 0.71
C ALA A 38 -4.79 6.98 1.92
N LEU A 39 -4.13 6.21 2.77
CA LEU A 39 -3.38 6.73 3.91
C LEU A 39 -2.18 7.58 3.51
N LEU A 40 -1.43 7.17 2.48
CA LEU A 40 -0.33 7.95 1.91
C LEU A 40 -0.84 9.33 1.45
N LEU A 41 -1.96 9.41 0.73
CA LEU A 41 -2.53 10.69 0.29
C LEU A 41 -2.97 11.58 1.47
N ILE A 42 -3.57 10.99 2.51
CA ILE A 42 -3.93 11.72 3.73
C ILE A 42 -2.66 12.22 4.46
N LEU A 43 -1.64 11.39 4.58
CA LEU A 43 -0.36 11.77 5.18
C LEU A 43 0.34 12.88 4.42
N TYR A 44 0.32 12.83 3.09
CA TYR A 44 0.90 13.87 2.25
C TYR A 44 0.22 15.21 2.49
N SER A 45 -1.12 15.24 2.43
CA SER A 45 -1.87 16.47 2.71
C SER A 45 -1.63 16.98 4.14
N GLY A 46 -1.57 16.10 5.13
CA GLY A 46 -1.25 16.46 6.52
C GLY A 46 0.18 16.99 6.70
N GLY A 47 1.17 16.33 6.10
CA GLY A 47 2.58 16.74 6.15
C GLY A 47 2.85 18.05 5.42
N MET A 48 2.23 18.24 4.25
CA MET A 48 2.26 19.51 3.52
C MET A 48 1.55 20.63 4.30
N GLY A 49 0.47 20.30 5.02
CA GLY A 49 -0.20 21.24 5.92
C GLY A 49 0.73 21.72 7.03
N LEU A 50 1.49 20.82 7.67
CA LEU A 50 2.48 21.19 8.67
C LEU A 50 3.58 22.10 8.09
N ALA A 51 4.08 21.77 6.90
CA ALA A 51 5.15 22.52 6.24
C ALA A 51 4.71 23.90 5.72
N ILE A 52 3.55 24.02 5.05
CA ILE A 52 3.06 25.28 4.46
C ILE A 52 2.66 26.29 5.52
N TYR A 53 1.95 25.84 6.55
CA TYR A 53 1.46 26.72 7.62
C TYR A 53 2.51 26.96 8.71
N ASN A 54 3.73 26.43 8.55
CA ASN A 54 4.80 26.47 9.53
C ASN A 54 4.29 26.13 10.95
N LEU A 55 3.46 25.09 11.01
CA LEU A 55 2.83 24.68 12.25
C LEU A 55 3.89 24.10 13.18
N PRO A 56 3.73 24.29 14.50
CA PRO A 56 4.70 23.78 15.46
C PRO A 56 4.85 22.27 15.27
N LEU A 57 6.10 21.79 15.29
CA LEU A 57 6.47 20.37 15.20
C LEU A 57 6.16 19.65 16.52
N GLU A 58 4.97 19.90 17.06
CA GLU A 58 4.52 19.43 18.35
C GLU A 58 2.98 19.50 18.41
N GLY A 59 2.41 18.66 19.25
CA GLY A 59 0.95 18.60 19.43
C GLY A 59 0.23 17.62 18.48
N PRO A 60 -1.12 17.70 18.45
CA PRO A 60 -1.96 16.63 17.93
C PRO A 60 -1.75 16.30 16.44
N LEU A 61 -1.42 17.30 15.62
CA LEU A 61 -1.24 17.13 14.17
C LEU A 61 0.02 16.31 13.85
N LEU A 62 1.14 16.58 14.53
CA LEU A 62 2.35 15.78 14.38
C LEU A 62 2.12 14.34 14.86
N ILE A 63 1.43 14.17 15.99
CA ILE A 63 1.10 12.85 16.54
C ILE A 63 0.27 12.04 15.54
N MET A 64 -0.78 12.63 14.95
CA MET A 64 -1.58 11.96 13.92
C MET A 64 -0.75 11.60 12.68
N HIS A 65 0.15 12.48 12.24
CA HIS A 65 1.03 12.22 11.11
C HIS A 65 1.98 11.03 11.39
N LEU A 66 2.59 10.98 12.58
CA LEU A 66 3.47 9.88 12.99
C LEU A 66 2.71 8.55 13.07
N TYR A 67 1.53 8.52 13.69
CA TYR A 67 0.72 7.30 13.75
C TYR A 67 0.24 6.84 12.38
N GLY A 68 -0.13 7.76 11.49
CA GLY A 68 -0.46 7.41 10.12
C GLY A 68 0.74 6.82 9.38
N ALA A 69 1.94 7.39 9.54
CA ALA A 69 3.16 6.86 8.93
C ALA A 69 3.50 5.45 9.44
N ILE A 70 3.32 5.19 10.74
CA ILE A 70 3.45 3.85 11.33
C ILE A 70 2.44 2.89 10.70
N LEU A 71 1.18 3.30 10.55
CA LEU A 71 0.15 2.46 9.93
C LEU A 71 0.49 2.11 8.48
N VAL A 72 1.01 3.07 7.70
CA VAL A 72 1.50 2.83 6.33
C VAL A 72 2.66 1.83 6.32
N ALA A 73 3.61 1.93 7.25
CA ALA A 73 4.70 0.95 7.37
C ALA A 73 4.17 -0.46 7.70
N VAL A 74 3.15 -0.57 8.56
CA VAL A 74 2.51 -1.86 8.86
C VAL A 74 1.80 -2.43 7.62
N LEU A 75 1.10 -1.60 6.85
CA LEU A 75 0.41 -2.03 5.63
C LEU A 75 1.40 -2.51 4.56
N SER A 76 2.54 -1.84 4.39
CA SER A 76 3.53 -2.25 3.39
C SER A 76 4.22 -3.57 3.75
N LEU A 77 4.48 -3.80 5.04
CA LEU A 77 4.91 -5.12 5.53
C LEU A 77 3.82 -6.17 5.33
N GLY A 78 2.55 -5.81 5.51
CA GLY A 78 1.39 -6.65 5.19
C GLY A 78 1.32 -7.03 3.71
N LEU A 79 1.60 -6.10 2.80
CA LEU A 79 1.71 -6.37 1.36
C LEU A 79 2.82 -7.36 1.05
N LEU A 80 4.01 -7.15 1.62
CA LEU A 80 5.14 -8.04 1.42
C LEU A 80 4.84 -9.44 1.97
N ALA A 81 4.28 -9.54 3.18
CA ALA A 81 3.88 -10.80 3.79
C ALA A 81 2.84 -11.54 2.92
N ALA A 82 1.84 -10.82 2.40
CA ALA A 82 0.85 -11.39 1.50
C ALA A 82 1.51 -11.88 0.20
N ALA A 83 2.39 -11.08 -0.41
CA ALA A 83 3.09 -11.45 -1.63
C ALA A 83 3.97 -12.70 -1.46
N VAL A 84 4.67 -12.81 -0.33
CA VAL A 84 5.47 -13.99 0.04
C VAL A 84 4.56 -15.22 0.24
N ASN A 85 3.43 -15.05 0.91
CA ASN A 85 2.46 -16.14 1.11
C ASN A 85 1.92 -16.70 -0.23
N TYR A 86 1.65 -15.81 -1.20
CA TYR A 86 1.24 -16.21 -2.55
C TYR A 86 2.39 -16.70 -3.45
N ARG A 87 3.65 -16.63 -2.97
CA ARG A 87 4.88 -17.03 -3.70
C ARG A 87 5.02 -16.36 -5.06
N ASP A 88 4.45 -15.18 -5.24
CA ASP A 88 4.53 -14.44 -6.50
C ASP A 88 5.77 -13.54 -6.52
N LYS A 89 6.75 -13.89 -7.34
CA LYS A 89 8.03 -13.16 -7.41
C LYS A 89 7.86 -11.70 -7.83
N GLY A 90 6.88 -11.39 -8.68
CA GLY A 90 6.61 -10.03 -9.12
C GLY A 90 6.01 -9.20 -7.99
N ALA A 91 4.97 -9.71 -7.35
CA ALA A 91 4.36 -9.05 -6.19
C ALA A 91 5.35 -8.89 -5.03
N ILE A 92 6.24 -9.88 -4.79
CA ILE A 92 7.29 -9.81 -3.77
C ILE A 92 8.24 -8.65 -4.07
N LEU A 93 8.71 -8.54 -5.31
CA LEU A 93 9.64 -7.47 -5.70
C LEU A 93 9.00 -6.09 -5.53
N ILE A 94 7.77 -5.89 -6.04
CA ILE A 94 7.10 -4.60 -5.96
C ILE A 94 6.78 -4.24 -4.49
N SER A 95 6.33 -5.21 -3.69
CA SER A 95 6.02 -4.99 -2.27
C SER A 95 7.30 -4.72 -1.46
N PHE A 96 8.42 -5.34 -1.81
CA PHE A 96 9.71 -5.07 -1.17
C PHE A 96 10.21 -3.64 -1.47
N LEU A 97 10.09 -3.20 -2.73
CA LEU A 97 10.39 -1.82 -3.10
C LEU A 97 9.48 -0.81 -2.38
N ASN A 98 8.21 -1.20 -2.14
CA ASN A 98 7.28 -0.38 -1.37
C ASN A 98 7.73 -0.20 0.09
N VAL A 99 8.11 -1.30 0.76
CA VAL A 99 8.67 -1.25 2.12
C VAL A 99 9.91 -0.35 2.17
N LEU A 100 10.83 -0.49 1.22
CA LEU A 100 12.04 0.35 1.17
C LEU A 100 11.71 1.84 0.98
N SER A 101 10.74 2.14 0.12
CA SER A 101 10.31 3.52 -0.14
C SER A 101 9.73 4.18 1.11
N ILE A 102 8.92 3.44 1.87
CA ILE A 102 8.33 3.91 3.13
C ILE A 102 9.39 4.08 4.22
N LEU A 103 10.32 3.12 4.34
CA LEU A 103 11.42 3.24 5.31
C LEU A 103 12.32 4.43 5.00
N PHE A 104 12.61 4.67 3.72
CA PHE A 104 13.36 5.85 3.30
C PHE A 104 12.61 7.15 3.64
N ALA A 105 11.32 7.25 3.31
CA ALA A 105 10.51 8.41 3.66
C ALA A 105 10.44 8.64 5.18
N ALA A 106 10.25 7.58 5.96
CA ALA A 106 10.17 7.65 7.42
C ALA A 106 11.51 8.04 8.06
N PHE A 107 12.62 7.52 7.53
CA PHE A 107 13.96 7.86 8.00
C PHE A 107 14.25 9.35 7.78
N GLU A 108 14.07 9.86 6.57
CA GLU A 108 14.27 11.28 6.24
C GLU A 108 13.33 12.19 7.03
N GLY A 109 12.05 11.79 7.16
CA GLY A 109 11.07 12.50 7.97
C GLY A 109 11.48 12.59 9.45
N SER A 110 12.11 11.55 10.01
CA SER A 110 12.54 11.56 11.41
C SER A 110 13.59 12.63 11.71
N PHE A 111 14.46 12.97 10.75
CA PHE A 111 15.42 14.07 10.91
C PHE A 111 14.73 15.44 10.80
N TYR A 112 13.85 15.60 9.81
CA TYR A 112 13.09 16.84 9.62
C TYR A 112 12.21 17.17 10.83
N PHE A 113 11.41 16.20 11.29
CA PHE A 113 10.55 16.35 12.47
C PHE A 113 11.33 16.29 13.79
N GLY A 114 12.56 15.77 13.80
CA GLY A 114 13.46 15.74 14.95
C GLY A 114 14.16 17.07 15.24
N GLY A 115 13.88 18.12 14.47
CA GLY A 115 14.41 19.48 14.69
C GLY A 115 15.61 19.85 13.82
N ILE A 116 16.02 18.99 12.87
CA ILE A 116 17.03 19.34 11.87
C ILE A 116 16.29 19.99 10.70
N VAL A 117 16.15 21.32 10.77
CA VAL A 117 15.43 22.13 9.77
C VAL A 117 16.30 22.36 8.53
N ASP A 118 16.69 21.28 7.87
CA ASP A 118 17.29 21.32 6.54
C ASP A 118 16.26 20.84 5.50
N VAL A 119 16.02 21.70 4.50
CA VAL A 119 15.07 21.48 3.41
C VAL A 119 15.41 20.22 2.59
N SER A 120 16.67 19.79 2.60
CA SER A 120 17.11 18.56 1.95
C SER A 120 16.38 17.32 2.50
N TYR A 121 16.16 17.21 3.82
CA TYR A 121 15.41 16.10 4.42
C TYR A 121 13.93 16.12 4.03
N LEU A 122 13.31 17.30 3.95
CA LEU A 122 11.93 17.44 3.49
C LEU A 122 11.78 16.97 2.03
N MET A 123 12.74 17.33 1.17
CA MET A 123 12.74 16.93 -0.23
C MET A 123 12.96 15.42 -0.39
N GLN A 124 13.91 14.85 0.36
CA GLN A 124 14.17 13.40 0.35
C GLN A 124 12.99 12.59 0.90
N MET A 125 12.35 13.06 1.98
CA MET A 125 11.09 12.50 2.48
C MET A 125 10.01 12.51 1.39
N GLY A 126 9.86 13.64 0.67
CA GLY A 126 8.93 13.77 -0.45
C GLY A 126 9.22 12.81 -1.60
N MET A 127 10.50 12.56 -1.91
CA MET A 127 10.88 11.55 -2.90
C MET A 127 10.51 10.14 -2.46
N GLY A 128 10.81 9.77 -1.21
CA GLY A 128 10.43 8.48 -0.64
C GLY A 128 8.92 8.26 -0.67
N PHE A 129 8.15 9.30 -0.35
CA PHE A 129 6.70 9.31 -0.44
C PHE A 129 6.20 9.01 -1.86
N VAL A 130 6.74 9.71 -2.87
CA VAL A 130 6.33 9.49 -4.27
C VAL A 130 6.64 8.06 -4.71
N PHE A 131 7.80 7.53 -4.34
CA PHE A 131 8.14 6.13 -4.62
C PHE A 131 7.20 5.14 -3.92
N ALA A 132 6.79 5.42 -2.67
CA ALA A 132 5.80 4.61 -1.95
C ALA A 132 4.45 4.60 -2.68
N VAL A 133 3.96 5.77 -3.13
CA VAL A 133 2.71 5.84 -3.91
C VAL A 133 2.80 5.04 -5.21
N ILE A 134 3.92 5.15 -5.94
CA ILE A 134 4.14 4.42 -7.19
C ILE A 134 4.16 2.91 -6.94
N THR A 135 4.88 2.46 -5.91
CA THR A 135 5.08 1.04 -5.63
C THR A 135 3.83 0.40 -4.99
N ALA A 136 3.11 1.09 -4.11
CA ALA A 136 1.80 0.66 -3.62
C ALA A 136 0.76 0.57 -4.76
N SER A 137 0.74 1.55 -5.67
CA SER A 137 -0.09 1.50 -6.89
C SER A 137 0.33 0.34 -7.81
N GLY A 138 1.63 0.09 -7.91
CA GLY A 138 2.18 -1.06 -8.62
C GLY A 138 1.67 -2.38 -8.03
N CYS A 139 1.63 -2.52 -6.70
CA CYS A 139 1.08 -3.70 -6.03
C CYS A 139 -0.41 -3.89 -6.36
N LEU A 140 -1.20 -2.81 -6.33
CA LEU A 140 -2.62 -2.83 -6.66
C LEU A 140 -2.85 -3.26 -8.11
N ILE A 141 -2.21 -2.60 -9.07
CA ILE A 141 -2.37 -2.89 -10.50
C ILE A 141 -1.88 -4.30 -10.83
N TYR A 142 -0.75 -4.70 -10.26
CA TYR A 142 -0.19 -6.04 -10.47
C TYR A 142 -1.15 -7.11 -9.97
N ALA A 143 -1.72 -6.95 -8.77
CA ALA A 143 -2.64 -7.89 -8.18
C ALA A 143 -3.97 -7.99 -8.95
N ILE A 144 -4.50 -6.87 -9.46
CA ILE A 144 -5.70 -6.86 -10.31
C ILE A 144 -5.43 -7.64 -11.61
N LYS A 145 -4.34 -7.31 -12.32
CA LYS A 145 -3.99 -7.97 -13.60
C LYS A 145 -3.67 -9.46 -13.48
N ARG A 146 -3.23 -9.92 -12.31
CA ARG A 146 -2.98 -11.35 -12.02
C ARG A 146 -4.21 -12.10 -11.55
N GLY A 147 -5.23 -11.37 -11.06
CA GLY A 147 -6.52 -11.90 -10.64
C GLY A 147 -7.50 -12.07 -11.81
N GLU A 148 -7.30 -11.36 -12.91
CA GLU A 148 -7.89 -11.62 -14.25
C GLU A 148 -7.27 -12.87 -14.90
#